data_AF-A0A370S4U7-F1
#
_entry.id   AF-A0A370S4U7-F1
#
_cell.length_a   1.000
_cell.length_b   1.000
_cell.length_c   1.000
_cell.angle_alpha   90.00
_cell.angle_beta   90.00
_cell.angle_gamma   90.00
#
_symmetry.space_group_name_H-M   'P 1'
#
loop_
_entity.id
_entity.type
_entity.pdbx_description
1 polymer ?
#
loop_
_entity_poly.entity_id
_entity_poly.type
_entity_poly.pdbx_seq_one_letter_code
_entity_poly.pdbx_strand_id
1 'polypeptide(L)'
;MPMNISKKAALPAVAIAAAAVAALQLFMYDSEIIIAQATLGSIPVELIAEILITITLHAFFVLMIPLILIARQNITAGYAALALSLAAYVQLTTDLSLIGMAVTAIAFSILAVWAISKALEWVRYLRAR
;
A
#
# COMPACT_ATOMS: atom_id res chain seq x y z
N MET A 1 18.18 -0.07 22.45
CA MET A 1 18.71 0.53 21.20
C MET A 1 17.75 1.61 20.74
N PRO A 2 18.16 2.89 20.62
CA PRO A 2 17.27 3.94 20.15
C PRO A 2 16.87 3.68 18.69
N MET A 3 15.57 3.62 18.43
CA MET A 3 15.02 3.43 17.09
C MET A 3 15.32 4.66 16.23
N ASN A 4 16.01 4.45 15.09
CA ASN A 4 16.40 5.49 14.13
C ASN A 4 15.18 6.38 13.78
N ILE A 5 15.35 7.71 13.82
CA ILE A 5 14.28 8.72 13.63
C ILE A 5 13.49 8.47 12.33
N SER A 6 14.18 7.93 11.33
CA SER A 6 13.63 7.57 10.03
C SER A 6 12.57 6.46 10.08
N LYS A 7 12.67 5.52 11.03
CA LYS A 7 11.67 4.46 11.27
C LYS A 7 10.42 5.01 11.97
N LYS A 8 10.55 6.04 12.81
CA LYS A 8 9.41 6.73 13.43
C LYS A 8 8.58 7.49 12.39
N ALA A 9 9.24 8.08 11.38
CA ALA A 9 8.56 8.83 10.32
C ALA A 9 7.78 7.93 9.34
N ALA A 10 8.12 6.64 9.24
CA ALA A 10 7.42 5.70 8.36
C ALA A 10 6.11 5.15 8.96
N LEU A 11 6.01 5.10 10.29
CA LEU A 11 4.84 4.57 11.00
C LEU A 11 3.52 5.25 10.59
N PRO A 12 3.46 6.60 10.52
CA PRO A 12 2.24 7.30 10.11
C PRO A 12 1.80 6.96 8.69
N ALA A 13 2.73 6.87 7.75
CA ALA A 13 2.40 6.58 6.36
C ALA A 13 1.87 5.15 6.17
N VAL A 14 2.44 4.18 6.90
CA VAL A 14 1.94 2.80 6.92
C VAL A 14 0.55 2.75 7.56
N ALA A 15 0.33 3.49 8.65
CA ALA A 15 -0.98 3.55 9.30
C ALA A 15 -2.05 4.17 8.37
N ILE A 16 -1.72 5.26 7.67
CA ILE A 16 -2.60 5.88 6.67
C ILE A 16 -2.91 4.91 5.53
N ALA A 17 -1.90 4.19 5.03
CA ALA A 17 -2.10 3.20 3.98
C ALA A 17 -3.01 2.04 4.44
N ALA A 18 -2.80 1.52 5.66
CA ALA A 18 -3.66 0.49 6.24
C ALA A 18 -5.11 1.00 6.40
N ALA A 19 -5.29 2.24 6.87
CA ALA A 19 -6.60 2.86 6.98
C ALA A 19 -7.28 3.04 5.61
N ALA A 20 -6.53 3.39 4.57
CA ALA A 20 -7.06 3.50 3.22
C ALA A 20 -7.55 2.15 2.67
N VAL A 21 -6.78 1.07 2.88
CA VAL A 21 -7.19 -0.30 2.51
C VAL A 21 -8.47 -0.69 3.26
N ALA A 22 -8.52 -0.44 4.58
CA ALA A 22 -9.67 -0.77 5.41
C ALA A 22 -10.93 0.01 4.99
N ALA A 23 -10.80 1.31 4.77
CA ALA A 23 -11.91 2.16 4.32
C ALA A 23 -12.46 1.70 2.96
N LEU A 24 -11.58 1.35 2.02
CA LEU A 24 -12.01 0.85 0.71
C LEU A 24 -12.75 -0.48 0.81
N GLN A 25 -12.24 -1.40 1.63
CA GLN A 25 -12.90 -2.69 1.84
C GLN A 25 -14.26 -2.55 2.53
N LEU A 26 -14.35 -1.72 3.57
CA LEU A 26 -15.65 -1.41 4.21
C LEU A 26 -16.64 -0.82 3.21
N PHE A 27 -16.19 0.05 2.31
CA PHE A 27 -17.02 0.59 1.25
C PHE A 27 -17.50 -0.48 0.26
N MET A 28 -16.68 -1.48 -0.06
CA MET A 28 -17.08 -2.61 -0.91
C MET A 28 -18.11 -3.53 -0.24
N TYR A 29 -18.03 -3.71 1.09
CA TYR A 29 -18.95 -4.53 1.88
C TYR A 29 -20.21 -3.79 2.34
N ASP A 30 -20.35 -2.49 2.06
CA ASP A 30 -21.43 -1.65 2.59
C ASP A 30 -22.83 -2.20 2.26
N SER A 31 -23.02 -2.67 1.02
CA SER A 31 -24.29 -3.26 0.58
C SER A 31 -24.64 -4.54 1.34
N GLU A 32 -23.67 -5.43 1.53
CA GLU A 32 -23.85 -6.69 2.26
C GLU A 32 -24.17 -6.44 3.74
N ILE A 33 -23.49 -5.46 4.35
CA ILE A 33 -23.75 -5.03 5.72
C ILE A 33 -25.19 -4.52 5.86
N ILE A 34 -25.63 -3.64 4.96
CA ILE A 34 -26.98 -3.06 4.96
C ILE A 34 -28.03 -4.17 4.80
N ILE A 35 -27.83 -5.10 3.86
CA ILE A 35 -28.75 -6.21 3.63
C ILE A 35 -28.82 -7.13 4.84
N ALA A 36 -27.66 -7.51 5.40
CA ALA A 36 -27.60 -8.39 6.57
C ALA A 36 -28.31 -7.75 7.77
N GLN A 37 -28.07 -6.47 8.03
CA GLN A 37 -28.71 -5.75 9.12
C GLN A 37 -30.21 -5.59 8.92
N ALA A 38 -30.68 -5.34 7.70
CA ALA A 38 -32.10 -5.26 7.37
C ALA A 38 -32.82 -6.62 7.49
N THR A 39 -32.12 -7.72 7.17
CA THR A 39 -32.70 -9.07 7.13
C THR A 39 -32.67 -9.77 8.49
N LEU A 40 -31.57 -9.62 9.23
CA LEU A 40 -31.29 -10.35 10.47
C LEU A 40 -31.38 -9.47 11.72
N GLY A 41 -31.68 -8.17 11.56
CA GLY A 41 -31.72 -7.18 12.64
C GLY A 41 -30.36 -6.84 13.25
N SER A 42 -29.28 -7.47 12.76
CA SER A 42 -27.91 -7.31 13.23
C SER A 42 -26.92 -7.77 12.16
N ILE A 43 -25.65 -7.39 12.30
CA ILE A 43 -24.56 -7.84 11.41
C ILE A 43 -24.07 -9.19 11.93
N PRO A 44 -24.11 -10.28 11.13
CA PRO A 44 -23.63 -11.59 11.52
C PRO A 44 -22.15 -11.57 11.91
N VAL A 45 -21.78 -12.37 12.91
CA VAL A 45 -20.39 -12.48 13.37
C VAL A 45 -19.50 -13.03 12.26
N GLU A 46 -20.03 -13.94 11.44
CA GLU A 46 -19.36 -14.52 10.28
C GLU A 46 -18.98 -13.43 9.26
N LEU A 47 -19.89 -12.50 8.98
CA LEU A 47 -19.64 -11.38 8.05
C LEU A 47 -18.59 -10.42 8.62
N ILE A 48 -18.65 -10.11 9.92
CA ILE A 48 -17.63 -9.28 10.58
C ILE A 48 -16.25 -9.94 10.49
N ALA A 49 -16.18 -11.25 10.76
CA ALA A 49 -14.93 -12.00 10.69
C ALA A 49 -14.37 -12.02 9.27
N GLU A 50 -15.24 -12.23 8.27
CA GLU A 50 -14.88 -12.18 6.86
C GLU A 50 -14.29 -10.82 6.48
N ILE A 51 -14.97 -9.72 6.81
CA ILE A 51 -14.49 -8.35 6.54
C ILE A 51 -13.11 -8.12 7.18
N LEU A 52 -12.93 -8.50 8.44
CA LEU A 52 -11.66 -8.33 9.15
C LEU A 52 -10.52 -9.15 8.54
N ILE A 53 -10.78 -10.40 8.17
CA ILE A 53 -9.79 -11.27 7.53
C ILE A 53 -9.43 -10.70 6.15
N THR A 54 -10.41 -10.29 5.36
CA THR A 54 -10.22 -9.68 4.05
C THR A 54 -9.37 -8.42 4.16
N ILE A 55 -9.73 -7.47 5.04
CA ILE A 55 -8.93 -6.26 5.29
C ILE A 55 -7.49 -6.61 5.68
N THR A 56 -7.31 -7.57 6.59
CA THR A 56 -5.99 -7.96 7.09
C THR A 56 -5.12 -8.54 5.97
N LEU A 57 -5.67 -9.43 5.15
CA LEU A 57 -4.96 -10.01 4.01
C LEU A 57 -4.59 -8.95 2.97
N HIS A 58 -5.53 -8.08 2.62
CA HIS A 58 -5.31 -7.04 1.62
C HIS A 58 -4.26 -6.03 2.11
N ALA A 59 -4.35 -5.61 3.38
CA ALA A 59 -3.35 -4.75 3.99
C ALA A 59 -1.97 -5.42 4.04
N PHE A 60 -1.90 -6.72 4.36
CA PHE A 60 -0.64 -7.46 4.35
C PHE A 60 0.02 -7.43 2.98
N PHE A 61 -0.71 -7.75 1.91
CA PHE A 61 -0.15 -7.76 0.55
C PHE A 61 0.28 -6.37 0.08
N VAL A 62 -0.52 -5.33 0.38
CA VAL A 62 -0.19 -3.94 0.01
C VAL A 62 1.04 -3.43 0.76
N LEU A 63 1.21 -3.81 2.03
CA LEU A 63 2.23 -3.23 2.90
C LEU A 63 3.53 -4.04 2.97
N MET A 64 3.53 -5.32 2.58
CA MET A 64 4.66 -6.22 2.77
C MET A 64 5.97 -5.68 2.13
N ILE A 65 5.95 -5.39 0.83
CA ILE A 65 7.14 -4.91 0.10
C ILE A 65 7.60 -3.53 0.62
N PRO A 66 6.72 -2.52 0.76
CA PRO A 66 7.08 -1.23 1.35
C PRO A 66 7.74 -1.36 2.72
N LEU A 67 7.16 -2.18 3.61
CA LEU A 67 7.67 -2.37 4.96
C LEU A 67 9.06 -3.03 4.97
N ILE A 68 9.30 -4.02 4.11
CA ILE A 68 10.63 -4.64 3.98
C ILE A 68 11.68 -3.60 3.55
N LEU A 69 11.34 -2.76 2.57
CA LEU A 69 12.25 -1.70 2.08
C LEU A 69 12.54 -0.65 3.15
N ILE A 70 11.51 -0.19 3.87
CA ILE A 70 11.65 0.74 4.99
C ILE A 70 12.48 0.13 6.13
N ALA A 71 12.24 -1.15 6.46
CA ALA A 71 12.97 -1.86 7.50
C ALA A 71 14.47 -1.99 7.17
N ARG A 72 14.80 -2.15 5.88
CA ARG A 72 16.16 -2.16 5.32
C ARG A 72 16.78 -0.77 5.13
N GLN A 73 16.16 0.29 5.65
CA GLN A 73 16.60 1.70 5.54
C GLN A 73 16.55 2.28 4.11
N ASN A 74 15.91 1.60 3.16
CA ASN A 74 15.66 2.10 1.80
C ASN A 74 14.35 2.90 1.75
N ILE A 75 14.31 4.03 2.46
CA ILE A 75 13.04 4.73 2.77
C ILE A 75 12.38 5.34 1.53
N THR A 76 13.15 5.94 0.63
CA THR A 76 12.63 6.48 -0.63
C THR A 76 12.02 5.39 -1.50
N ALA A 77 12.72 4.25 -1.66
CA ALA A 77 12.17 3.10 -2.38
C ALA A 77 10.94 2.51 -1.68
N GLY A 78 10.92 2.50 -0.34
CA GLY A 78 9.79 2.06 0.45
C GLY A 78 8.53 2.91 0.23
N TYR A 79 8.66 4.24 0.24
CA TYR A 79 7.53 5.13 -0.07
C TYR A 79 7.06 5.01 -1.52
N ALA A 80 7.99 4.88 -2.48
CA ALA A 80 7.64 4.66 -3.88
C ALA A 80 6.87 3.34 -4.06
N ALA A 81 7.34 2.26 -3.42
CA ALA A 81 6.66 0.98 -3.42
C ALA A 81 5.29 1.06 -2.74
N LEU A 82 5.15 1.84 -1.66
CA LEU A 82 3.86 2.03 -0.97
C LEU A 82 2.84 2.70 -1.88
N ALA A 83 3.24 3.78 -2.55
CA ALA A 83 2.40 4.48 -3.50
C ALA A 83 1.96 3.58 -4.67
N LEU A 84 2.89 2.80 -5.23
CA LEU A 84 2.58 1.83 -6.30
C LEU A 84 1.63 0.73 -5.84
N SER A 85 1.87 0.18 -4.65
CA SER A 85 1.06 -0.91 -4.11
C SER A 85 -0.37 -0.44 -3.84
N LEU A 86 -0.54 0.76 -3.29
CA LEU A 86 -1.86 1.39 -3.13
C LEU A 86 -2.54 1.69 -4.47
N ALA A 87 -1.80 2.20 -5.46
CA ALA A 87 -2.35 2.47 -6.78
C ALA A 87 -2.87 1.22 -7.48
N ALA A 88 -2.04 0.18 -7.51
CA ALA A 88 -2.38 -1.12 -8.08
C ALA A 88 -3.56 -1.74 -7.33
N TYR A 89 -3.57 -1.62 -6.00
CA TYR A 89 -4.64 -2.10 -5.16
C TYR A 89 -5.99 -1.45 -5.50
N VAL A 90 -6.04 -0.11 -5.56
CA VAL A 90 -7.26 0.62 -5.96
C VAL A 90 -7.68 0.19 -7.36
N GLN A 91 -6.75 0.06 -8.30
CA GLN A 91 -7.06 -0.36 -9.68
C GLN A 91 -7.61 -1.80 -9.78
N LEU A 92 -7.14 -2.72 -8.92
CA LEU A 92 -7.59 -4.11 -8.92
C LEU A 92 -8.92 -4.30 -8.18
N THR A 93 -9.17 -3.47 -7.16
CA THR A 93 -10.36 -3.58 -6.30
C THR A 93 -11.51 -2.69 -6.73
N THR A 94 -11.24 -1.71 -7.58
CA THR A 94 -12.27 -0.80 -8.10
C THR A 94 -12.17 -0.72 -9.61
N ASP A 95 -13.31 -0.61 -10.29
CA ASP A 95 -13.37 -0.34 -11.74
C ASP A 95 -12.88 1.08 -12.12
N LEU A 96 -12.30 1.83 -11.16
CA LEU A 96 -11.73 3.17 -11.35
C LEU A 96 -10.35 3.08 -12.03
N SER A 97 -10.35 2.57 -13.26
CA SER A 97 -9.15 2.36 -14.07
C SER A 97 -8.31 3.63 -14.25
N LEU A 98 -8.94 4.80 -14.35
CA LEU A 98 -8.25 6.05 -14.69
C LEU A 98 -7.35 6.58 -13.55
N ILE A 99 -7.82 6.51 -12.30
CA ILE A 99 -7.09 7.03 -11.13
C ILE A 99 -5.93 6.08 -10.79
N GLY A 100 -6.17 4.77 -10.83
CA GLY A 100 -5.14 3.75 -10.63
C GLY A 100 -4.00 3.85 -11.64
N MET A 101 -4.33 4.07 -12.92
CA MET A 101 -3.32 4.26 -13.97
C MET A 101 -2.48 5.52 -13.77
N ALA A 102 -3.09 6.64 -13.37
CA ALA A 102 -2.38 7.89 -13.13
C ALA A 102 -1.36 7.77 -11.98
N VAL A 103 -1.77 7.20 -10.84
CA VAL A 103 -0.86 7.01 -9.69
C VAL A 103 0.23 5.98 -10.01
N THR A 104 -0.10 4.91 -10.74
CA THR A 104 0.88 3.93 -11.21
C THR A 104 1.93 4.58 -12.10
N ALA A 105 1.52 5.38 -13.09
CA ALA A 105 2.43 6.08 -13.99
C ALA A 105 3.39 7.02 -13.26
N ILE A 106 2.89 7.79 -12.28
CA ILE A 106 3.71 8.70 -11.46
C ILE A 106 4.76 7.90 -10.69
N ALA A 107 4.35 6.85 -10.00
CA ALA A 107 5.26 6.12 -9.14
C ALA A 107 6.23 5.22 -9.93
N PHE A 108 5.84 4.75 -11.12
CA PHE A 108 6.75 4.10 -12.07
C PHE A 108 7.82 5.07 -12.58
N SER A 109 7.42 6.32 -12.85
CA SER A 109 8.36 7.39 -13.26
C SER A 109 9.40 7.68 -12.17
N ILE A 110 8.97 7.73 -10.90
CA ILE A 110 9.87 7.90 -9.75
C ILE A 110 10.85 6.73 -9.64
N LEU A 111 10.36 5.48 -9.76
CA LEU A 111 11.22 4.30 -9.74
C LEU A 111 12.21 4.27 -10.90
N ALA A 112 11.79 4.64 -12.11
CA ALA A 112 12.66 4.70 -13.28
C ALA A 112 13.79 5.71 -13.06
N VAL A 113 13.48 6.91 -12.56
CA VAL A 113 14.50 7.93 -12.24
C VAL A 113 15.47 7.44 -11.17
N TRP A 114 14.96 6.78 -10.11
CA TRP A 114 15.80 6.23 -9.05
C TRP A 114 16.73 5.12 -9.58
N ALA A 115 16.19 4.19 -10.37
CA ALA A 115 16.95 3.09 -10.96
C ALA A 115 18.03 3.60 -11.92
N ILE A 116 17.70 4.57 -12.78
CA ILE A 116 18.64 5.25 -13.68
C ILE A 116 19.74 5.94 -12.88
N SER A 117 19.39 6.69 -11.83
CA SER A 117 20.37 7.38 -10.98
C SER A 117 21.34 6.39 -10.34
N LYS A 118 20.84 5.24 -9.85
CA LYS A 118 21.69 4.18 -9.29
C LYS A 118 22.57 3.51 -10.33
N ALA A 119 22.05 3.25 -11.53
CA ALA A 119 22.85 2.71 -12.63
C ALA A 119 23.98 3.67 -13.04
N LEU A 120 23.70 4.98 -13.09
CA LEU A 120 24.69 6.01 -13.40
C LEU A 120 25.78 6.11 -12.33
N GLU A 121 25.42 6.03 -11.04
CA GLU A 121 26.40 5.94 -9.94
C GLU A 121 27.34 4.73 -10.12
N TRP A 122 26.78 3.58 -10.48
CA TRP A 122 27.53 2.35 -10.67
C TRP A 122 28.50 2.43 -11.86
N VAL A 123 28.04 3.00 -12.99
CA VAL A 123 28.88 3.26 -14.17
C VAL A 123 30.02 4.22 -13.83
N ARG A 124 29.75 5.28 -13.07
CA ARG A 124 30.79 6.22 -12.62
C ARG A 124 31.81 5.54 -11.71
N TYR A 125 31.36 4.70 -10.79
CA TYR A 125 32.25 3.93 -9.92
C TYR A 125 33.16 2.98 -10.71
N LEU A 126 32.62 2.27 -11.70
CA LEU A 126 33.41 1.38 -12.56
C LEU A 126 34.40 2.14 -13.46
N ARG A 127 34.07 3.35 -13.89
CA ARG A 127 34.96 4.20 -14.71
C ARG A 127 36.07 4.89 -13.89
N ALA A 128 35.83 5.13 -12.60
CA ALA A 128 36.81 5.76 -11.71
C ALA A 128 37.86 4.77 -11.16
N ARG A 129 37.78 3.49 -11.54
CA ARG A 129 38.70 2.42 -11.20
C ARG A 129 39.45 1.98 -12.45
#